data_AF-A0A286G952-F1
#
_entry.id   AF-A0A286G952-F1
#
_cell.length_a   1.000
_cell.length_b   1.000
_cell.length_c   1.000
_cell.angle_alpha   90.00
_cell.angle_beta   90.00
_cell.angle_gamma   90.00
#
_symmetry.space_group_name_H-M   'P 1'
#
loop_
_entity.id
_entity.type
_entity.pdbx_description
1 polymer ?
#
loop_
_entity_poly.entity_id
_entity_poly.type
_entity_poly.pdbx_seq_one_letter_code
_entity_poly.pdbx_strand_id
1 'polypeptide(L)'
;MMKKIVKMKLIDKWFFVIYNCYYKGEDYKNNIPAFTVTILFAFVFFSTTFLLYSLYNDFIKFIINNVAPTRSDTGSKHAGITTSNFLAALLFLVISSLMFIKNKRYIVIYETYRSNQALSSYHAKYLAFSLIILVILSPILFAFIRNYYFWRTWL
;
A
#
# COMPACT_ATOMS: atom_id res chain seq x y z
N MET A 1 23.72 -18.57 23.40
CA MET A 1 22.99 -18.30 22.13
C MET A 1 22.25 -16.97 22.31
N MET A 2 22.80 -15.86 21.84
CA MET A 2 22.21 -14.51 22.03
C MET A 2 20.86 -14.43 21.30
N LYS A 3 19.77 -14.19 22.04
CA LYS A 3 18.49 -13.76 21.46
C LYS A 3 18.75 -12.44 20.73
N LYS A 4 18.86 -12.51 19.41
CA LYS A 4 18.88 -11.32 18.55
C LYS A 4 17.59 -10.58 18.86
N ILE A 5 17.67 -9.41 19.50
CA ILE A 5 16.51 -8.55 19.74
C ILE A 5 16.07 -8.09 18.36
N VAL A 6 15.11 -8.81 17.78
CA VAL A 6 14.51 -8.44 16.50
C VAL A 6 13.69 -7.19 16.78
N LYS A 7 14.24 -6.03 16.37
CA LYS A 7 13.54 -4.76 16.49
C LYS A 7 12.23 -4.87 15.72
N MET A 8 11.12 -4.87 16.45
CA MET A 8 9.80 -5.09 15.88
C MET A 8 9.46 -3.95 14.92
N LYS A 9 9.31 -4.25 13.63
CA LYS A 9 8.83 -3.27 12.65
C LYS A 9 7.30 -3.37 12.58
N LEU A 10 6.63 -2.22 12.61
CA LEU A 10 5.16 -2.14 12.53
C LEU A 10 4.62 -2.88 11.30
N ILE A 11 5.33 -2.78 10.18
CA ILE A 11 4.96 -3.44 8.93
C ILE A 11 5.02 -4.96 9.01
N ASP A 12 5.98 -5.52 9.77
CA ASP A 12 6.09 -6.96 9.95
C ASP A 12 4.93 -7.47 10.83
N LYS A 13 4.48 -6.67 11.80
CA LYS A 13 3.29 -7.00 12.61
C LYS A 13 2.02 -7.00 11.77
N TRP A 14 1.83 -5.98 10.94
CA TRP A 14 0.69 -5.95 10.01
C TRP A 14 0.74 -7.13 9.04
N PHE A 15 1.91 -7.40 8.47
CA PHE A 15 2.09 -8.55 7.59
C PHE A 15 1.70 -9.83 8.29
N PHE A 16 2.16 -10.04 9.53
CA PHE A 16 1.79 -11.20 10.32
C PHE A 16 0.28 -11.31 10.54
N VAL A 17 -0.40 -10.23 10.94
CA VAL A 17 -1.86 -10.26 11.21
C VAL A 17 -2.63 -10.73 9.96
N ILE A 18 -2.26 -10.20 8.79
CA ILE A 18 -2.91 -10.51 7.51
C ILE A 18 -2.55 -11.92 7.06
N TYR A 19 -1.28 -12.29 7.17
CA TYR A 19 -0.78 -13.64 6.87
C TYR A 19 -1.48 -14.70 7.73
N ASN A 20 -1.67 -14.42 9.03
CA ASN A 20 -2.36 -15.28 9.98
C ASN A 20 -3.88 -15.40 9.73
N CYS A 21 -4.48 -14.54 8.90
CA CYS A 21 -5.87 -14.74 8.46
C CYS A 21 -6.03 -15.94 7.52
N TYR A 22 -4.95 -16.30 6.83
CA TYR A 22 -4.90 -17.44 5.93
C TYR A 22 -4.50 -18.75 6.65
N TYR A 23 -4.46 -18.75 7.98
CA TYR A 23 -4.35 -19.96 8.79
C TYR A 23 -5.66 -20.22 9.52
N LYS A 24 -6.03 -21.50 9.64
CA LYS A 24 -7.15 -21.98 10.45
C LYS A 24 -6.60 -23.04 11.42
N GLY A 25 -6.22 -22.60 12.62
CA GLY A 25 -5.46 -23.46 13.54
C GLY A 25 -4.00 -23.55 13.07
N GLU A 26 -3.46 -24.76 12.96
CA GLU A 26 -2.11 -25.02 12.45
C GLU A 26 -2.07 -25.16 10.91
N ASP A 27 -3.22 -25.34 10.26
CA ASP A 27 -3.31 -25.58 8.82
C ASP A 27 -3.60 -24.31 8.01
N TYR A 28 -3.06 -24.27 6.80
CA TYR A 28 -3.29 -23.21 5.83
C TYR A 28 -4.69 -23.30 5.21
N LYS A 29 -5.40 -22.17 5.14
CA LYS A 29 -6.70 -22.04 4.43
C LYS A 29 -6.56 -22.05 2.90
N ASN A 30 -5.40 -21.69 2.38
CA ASN A 30 -5.12 -21.54 0.94
C ASN A 30 -3.77 -22.16 0.61
N ASN A 31 -3.60 -22.61 -0.64
CA ASN A 31 -2.37 -23.28 -1.08
C ASN A 31 -1.14 -22.33 -1.19
N ILE A 32 -1.32 -20.99 -1.26
CA ILE A 32 -0.21 -20.03 -1.44
C ILE A 32 -0.42 -18.69 -0.69
N PRO A 33 -0.53 -18.70 0.65
CA PRO A 33 -0.90 -17.53 1.45
C PRO A 33 0.18 -16.44 1.45
N ALA A 34 1.46 -16.83 1.37
CA ALA A 34 2.57 -15.88 1.33
C ALA A 34 2.51 -15.00 0.07
N PHE A 35 2.14 -15.58 -1.07
CA PHE A 35 2.01 -14.85 -2.32
C PHE A 35 0.83 -13.87 -2.26
N THR A 36 -0.35 -14.34 -1.81
CA THR A 36 -1.55 -13.50 -1.69
C THR A 36 -1.32 -12.30 -0.77
N VAL A 37 -0.71 -12.51 0.40
CA VAL A 37 -0.48 -11.43 1.36
C VAL A 37 0.57 -10.46 0.84
N THR A 38 1.62 -10.96 0.18
CA THR A 38 2.64 -10.10 -0.45
C THR A 38 2.00 -9.21 -1.51
N ILE A 39 1.12 -9.75 -2.36
CA ILE A 39 0.37 -8.98 -3.36
C ILE A 39 -0.50 -7.89 -2.71
N LEU A 40 -1.21 -8.22 -1.63
CA LEU A 40 -2.03 -7.23 -0.90
C LEU A 40 -1.18 -6.07 -0.40
N PHE A 41 -0.03 -6.34 0.21
CA PHE A 41 0.91 -5.29 0.62
C PHE A 41 1.43 -4.49 -0.57
N ALA A 42 1.71 -5.16 -1.69
CA ALA A 42 2.13 -4.53 -2.92
C ALA A 42 1.10 -3.50 -3.38
N PHE A 43 -0.18 -3.86 -3.43
CA PHE A 43 -1.27 -2.93 -3.76
C PHE A 43 -1.42 -1.79 -2.75
N VAL A 44 -1.23 -2.04 -1.45
CA VAL A 44 -1.24 -1.00 -0.42
C VAL A 44 -0.13 0.03 -0.67
N PHE A 45 1.10 -0.44 -0.92
CA PHE A 45 2.23 0.44 -1.24
C PHE A 45 2.02 1.23 -2.53
N PHE A 46 1.50 0.56 -3.57
CA PHE A 46 1.16 1.19 -4.83
C PHE A 46 0.13 2.31 -4.64
N SER A 47 -0.98 2.01 -3.97
CA SER A 47 -2.08 2.95 -3.72
C SER A 47 -1.62 4.15 -2.90
N THR A 48 -0.83 3.91 -1.84
CA THR A 48 -0.27 4.98 -1.00
C THR A 48 0.69 5.87 -1.79
N THR A 49 1.58 5.29 -2.59
CA THR A 49 2.52 6.04 -3.43
C THR A 49 1.80 6.88 -4.47
N PHE A 50 0.78 6.29 -5.12
CA PHE A 50 -0.07 6.97 -6.09
C PHE A 50 -0.80 8.17 -5.47
N LEU A 51 -1.36 8.00 -4.27
CA LEU A 51 -2.07 9.06 -3.57
C LEU A 51 -1.13 10.19 -3.17
N LEU A 52 0.04 9.87 -2.61
CA LEU A 52 1.06 10.87 -2.27
C LEU A 52 1.55 11.65 -3.48
N TYR A 53 1.79 10.95 -4.61
CA TYR A 53 2.20 11.59 -5.85
C TYR A 53 1.12 12.52 -6.41
N SER A 54 -0.14 12.10 -6.33
CA SER A 54 -1.28 12.92 -6.77
C SER A 54 -1.43 14.18 -5.93
N LEU A 55 -1.36 14.05 -4.59
CA LEU A 55 -1.37 15.18 -3.66
C LEU A 55 -0.21 16.14 -3.90
N TYR A 56 1.00 15.62 -4.09
CA TYR A 56 2.19 16.42 -4.38
C TYR A 56 2.02 17.26 -5.65
N ASN A 57 1.52 16.66 -6.73
CA ASN A 57 1.29 17.37 -7.98
C ASN A 57 0.21 18.46 -7.84
N ASP A 58 -0.88 18.17 -7.13
CA ASP A 58 -1.93 19.16 -6.90
C ASP A 58 -1.42 20.31 -6.02
N PHE A 59 -0.60 20.01 -5.01
CA PHE A 59 0.04 21.02 -4.16
C PHE A 59 1.00 21.92 -4.95
N ILE A 60 1.83 21.34 -5.82
CA ILE A 60 2.73 22.12 -6.68
C ILE A 60 1.94 23.02 -7.63
N LYS A 61 0.87 22.51 -8.26
CA LYS A 61 0.00 23.34 -9.12
C LYS A 61 -0.63 24.48 -8.35
N PHE A 62 -1.07 24.23 -7.12
CA PHE A 62 -1.61 25.26 -6.25
C PHE A 62 -0.59 26.36 -5.95
N ILE A 63 0.66 26.01 -5.63
CA ILE A 63 1.72 27.00 -5.40
C ILE A 63 2.01 27.81 -6.67
N ILE A 64 2.21 27.13 -7.81
CA ILE A 64 2.57 27.79 -9.07
C ILE A 64 1.49 28.80 -9.48
N ASN A 65 0.21 28.41 -9.40
CA ASN A 65 -0.90 29.27 -9.80
C ASN A 65 -1.11 30.49 -8.87
N ASN A 66 -0.71 30.42 -7.61
CA ASN A 66 -0.91 31.50 -6.63
C ASN A 66 0.31 32.43 -6.46
N VAL A 67 1.53 31.97 -6.74
CA VAL A 67 2.77 32.74 -6.48
C VAL A 67 3.26 33.50 -7.72
N ALA A 68 2.95 33.03 -8.93
CA ALA A 68 3.19 33.78 -10.15
C ALA A 68 2.12 33.41 -11.19
N PRO A 69 1.11 34.26 -11.45
CA PRO A 69 0.13 34.02 -12.50
C PRO A 69 0.79 34.35 -13.85
N THR A 70 1.89 33.68 -14.18
CA THR A 70 2.42 33.70 -15.54
C THR A 70 1.40 33.00 -16.41
N ARG A 71 0.70 33.80 -17.23
CA ARG A 71 -0.05 33.41 -18.41
C ARG A 71 0.74 32.34 -19.18
N SER A 72 0.51 31.08 -18.88
CA SER A 72 0.87 29.99 -19.76
C SER A 72 -0.34 29.10 -19.93
N ASP A 73 -1.21 29.56 -20.84
CA ASP A 73 -2.06 28.74 -21.71
C ASP A 73 -1.25 27.73 -22.56
N THR A 74 -0.06 27.33 -22.13
CA THR A 74 0.57 26.12 -22.64
C THR A 74 -0.17 24.98 -21.98
N GLY A 75 -1.24 24.53 -22.66
CA GLY A 75 -2.07 23.39 -22.28
C GLY A 75 -1.20 22.31 -21.66
N SER A 76 -1.23 22.24 -20.34
CA SER A 76 -0.39 21.35 -19.56
C SER A 76 -0.89 19.95 -19.83
N LYS A 77 -0.43 19.39 -20.96
CA LYS A 77 -0.59 18.01 -21.37
C LYS A 77 -0.19 17.21 -20.15
N HIS A 78 -1.22 16.72 -19.48
CA HIS A 78 -1.26 16.05 -18.20
C HIS A 78 0.09 15.98 -17.48
N ALA A 79 0.30 16.89 -16.52
CA ALA A 79 1.07 16.57 -15.30
C ALA A 79 0.29 15.53 -14.48
N GLY A 80 -0.04 14.43 -15.14
CA GLY A 80 -0.55 13.19 -14.60
C GLY A 80 0.57 12.17 -14.68
N ILE A 81 0.37 11.03 -14.03
CA ILE A 81 1.32 9.93 -14.07
C ILE A 81 1.51 9.53 -15.53
N THR A 82 2.72 9.70 -16.05
CA THR A 82 3.06 9.19 -17.38
C THR A 82 2.98 7.67 -17.34
N THR A 83 2.57 7.06 -18.45
CA THR A 83 2.49 5.59 -18.58
C THR A 83 3.83 4.93 -18.20
N SER A 84 4.95 5.61 -18.46
CA SER A 84 6.30 5.17 -18.06
C SER A 84 6.49 5.10 -16.54
N ASN A 85 6.04 6.10 -15.79
CA ASN A 85 6.15 6.13 -14.32
C ASN A 85 5.27 5.06 -13.67
N PHE A 86 4.08 4.84 -14.21
CA PHE A 86 3.19 3.76 -13.78
C PHE A 86 3.86 2.40 -14.00
N LEU A 87 4.42 2.16 -15.20
CA LEU A 87 5.08 0.90 -15.54
C LEU A 87 6.32 0.64 -14.67
N ALA A 88 7.12 1.67 -14.39
CA ALA A 88 8.28 1.58 -13.51
C ALA A 88 7.89 1.23 -12.06
N ALA A 89 6.85 1.86 -11.53
CA ALA A 89 6.32 1.55 -10.20
C ALA A 89 5.81 0.11 -10.11
N LEU A 90 5.13 -0.37 -11.16
CA LEU A 90 4.61 -1.73 -11.24
C LEU A 90 5.76 -2.75 -11.31
N LEU A 91 6.79 -2.49 -12.12
CA LEU A 91 8.00 -3.34 -12.16
C LEU A 91 8.71 -3.41 -10.81
N PHE A 92 8.88 -2.28 -10.13
CA PHE A 92 9.50 -2.24 -8.80
C PHE A 92 8.70 -3.06 -7.78
N LEU A 93 7.38 -2.96 -7.84
CA LEU A 93 6.46 -3.73 -7.01
C LEU A 93 6.59 -5.23 -7.25
N VAL A 94 6.67 -5.68 -8.51
CA VAL A 94 6.89 -7.10 -8.85
C VAL A 94 8.24 -7.58 -8.31
N ILE A 95 9.33 -6.85 -8.58
CA ILE A 95 10.69 -7.25 -8.15
C ILE A 95 10.78 -7.34 -6.62
N SER A 96 10.25 -6.34 -5.91
CA SER A 96 10.23 -6.32 -4.45
C SER A 96 9.44 -7.50 -3.87
N SER A 97 8.28 -7.82 -4.47
CA SER A 97 7.46 -8.96 -4.08
C SER A 97 8.17 -10.29 -4.29
N LEU A 98 8.83 -10.46 -5.44
CA LEU A 98 9.62 -11.66 -5.75
C LEU A 98 10.80 -11.82 -4.79
N MET A 99 11.53 -10.74 -4.48
CA MET A 99 12.63 -10.75 -3.52
C MET A 99 12.15 -11.13 -2.11
N PHE A 100 11.00 -10.61 -1.68
CA PHE A 100 10.42 -10.92 -0.39
C PHE A 100 10.06 -12.41 -0.24
N ILE A 101 9.48 -13.01 -1.29
CA ILE A 101 9.12 -14.42 -1.33
C ILE A 101 10.37 -15.31 -1.44
N LYS A 102 11.29 -14.98 -2.35
CA LYS A 102 12.55 -15.71 -2.56
C LYS A 102 13.36 -15.80 -1.27
N ASN A 103 13.43 -14.70 -0.52
CA ASN A 103 14.16 -14.64 0.75
C ASN A 103 13.39 -15.25 1.93
N LYS A 104 12.20 -15.82 1.70
CA LYS A 104 11.34 -16.45 2.72
C LYS A 104 11.10 -15.57 3.95
N ARG A 105 11.09 -14.24 3.77
CA ARG A 105 10.98 -13.28 4.89
C ARG A 105 9.66 -13.44 5.64
N TYR A 106 8.60 -13.88 4.95
CA TYR A 106 7.32 -14.22 5.55
C TYR A 106 7.41 -15.30 6.64
N ILE A 107 8.31 -16.29 6.50
CA ILE A 107 8.52 -17.34 7.51
C ILE A 107 9.13 -16.74 8.78
N VAL A 108 10.16 -15.92 8.61
CA VAL A 108 10.83 -15.24 9.73
C VAL A 108 9.83 -14.39 10.52
N ILE A 109 8.97 -13.64 9.81
CA ILE A 109 7.91 -12.84 10.41
C ILE A 109 6.91 -13.73 11.15
N TYR A 110 6.45 -14.82 10.53
CA TYR A 110 5.52 -15.75 11.17
C TYR A 110 6.08 -16.33 12.47
N GLU A 111 7.28 -16.91 12.44
CA GLU A 111 7.91 -17.50 13.63
C GLU A 111 8.15 -16.47 14.74
N THR A 112 8.44 -15.22 14.38
CA THR A 112 8.64 -14.13 15.35
C THR A 112 7.36 -13.76 16.10
N TYR A 113 6.20 -13.81 15.44
CA TYR A 113 4.95 -13.28 16.00
C TYR A 113 3.87 -14.34 16.26
N ARG A 114 4.08 -15.62 15.91
CA ARG A 114 3.07 -16.69 16.04
C ARG A 114 2.51 -16.85 17.46
N SER A 115 3.32 -16.62 18.48
CA SER A 115 2.93 -16.73 19.89
C SER A 115 2.24 -15.47 20.44
N ASN A 116 2.13 -14.41 19.65
CA ASN A 116 1.53 -13.15 20.09
C ASN A 116 0.00 -13.21 19.97
N GLN A 117 -0.68 -13.40 21.11
CA GLN A 117 -2.15 -13.51 21.19
C GLN A 117 -2.89 -12.26 20.72
N ALA A 118 -2.34 -11.07 20.97
CA ALA A 118 -2.99 -9.82 20.54
C ALA A 118 -3.05 -9.74 19.01
N LEU A 119 -1.96 -10.10 18.33
CA LEU A 119 -1.87 -10.09 16.87
C LEU A 119 -2.60 -11.27 16.21
N SER A 120 -2.88 -12.36 16.95
CA SER A 120 -3.66 -13.49 16.44
C SER A 120 -5.17 -13.36 16.64
N SER A 121 -5.61 -12.37 17.42
CA SER A 121 -7.02 -12.13 17.73
C SER A 121 -7.88 -11.82 16.49
N TYR A 122 -9.15 -12.19 16.55
CA TYR A 122 -10.12 -11.92 15.47
C TYR A 122 -10.28 -10.42 15.20
N HIS A 123 -10.28 -9.60 16.25
CA HIS A 123 -10.39 -8.14 16.15
C HIS A 123 -9.20 -7.54 15.39
N ALA A 124 -7.96 -7.98 15.68
CA ALA A 124 -6.78 -7.51 14.96
C ALA A 124 -6.85 -7.87 13.46
N LYS A 125 -7.29 -9.09 13.15
CA LYS A 125 -7.49 -9.57 11.78
C LYS A 125 -8.52 -8.73 11.02
N TYR A 126 -9.68 -8.48 11.62
CA TYR A 126 -10.73 -7.65 11.04
C TYR A 126 -10.24 -6.22 10.77
N LEU A 127 -9.66 -5.56 11.78
CA LEU A 127 -9.14 -4.20 11.64
C LEU A 127 -8.07 -4.10 10.55
N ALA A 128 -7.13 -5.05 10.49
CA ALA A 128 -6.08 -5.02 9.48
C ALA A 128 -6.65 -5.18 8.05
N PHE A 129 -7.62 -6.09 7.86
CA PHE A 129 -8.26 -6.27 6.55
C PHE A 129 -9.08 -5.06 6.13
N SER A 130 -9.90 -4.49 7.02
CA SER A 130 -10.67 -3.28 6.74
C SER A 130 -9.75 -2.12 6.35
N LEU A 131 -8.60 -1.98 7.03
CA LEU A 131 -7.65 -0.93 6.76
C LEU A 131 -6.96 -1.12 5.40
N ILE A 132 -6.55 -2.34 5.03
CA ILE A 132 -6.03 -2.61 3.68
C ILE A 132 -7.03 -2.19 2.60
N ILE A 133 -8.29 -2.62 2.73
CA ILE A 133 -9.33 -2.30 1.75
C ILE A 133 -9.48 -0.78 1.63
N LEU A 134 -9.54 -0.08 2.76
CA LEU A 134 -9.66 1.38 2.77
C LEU A 134 -8.46 2.06 2.09
N VAL A 135 -7.24 1.60 2.34
CA VAL A 135 -6.03 2.17 1.70
C VAL A 135 -5.99 1.88 0.21
N ILE A 136 -6.36 0.67 -0.22
CA ILE A 136 -6.42 0.33 -1.65
C ILE A 136 -7.49 1.16 -2.37
N LEU A 137 -8.63 1.42 -1.73
CA LEU A 137 -9.71 2.24 -2.29
C LEU A 137 -9.45 3.75 -2.17
N SER A 138 -8.52 4.17 -1.30
CA SER A 138 -8.27 5.59 -1.04
C SER A 138 -7.91 6.44 -2.28
N PRO A 139 -7.16 5.95 -3.29
CA PRO A 139 -6.90 6.72 -4.50
C PRO A 139 -8.16 6.99 -5.32
N ILE A 140 -9.09 6.03 -5.35
CA ILE A 140 -10.37 6.16 -6.04
C ILE A 140 -11.22 7.20 -5.33
N LEU A 141 -11.34 7.10 -3.99
CA LEU A 141 -12.06 8.07 -3.18
C LEU A 141 -11.47 9.48 -3.34
N PHE A 142 -10.14 9.60 -3.33
CA PHE A 142 -9.45 10.86 -3.57
C PHE A 142 -9.76 11.43 -4.97
N ALA A 143 -9.74 10.60 -6.01
CA ALA A 143 -10.10 11.02 -7.36
C ALA A 143 -11.54 11.55 -7.46
N PHE A 144 -12.50 10.89 -6.80
CA PHE A 144 -13.88 11.36 -6.70
C PHE A 144 -13.99 12.73 -6.02
N ILE A 145 -13.38 12.88 -4.84
CA ILE A 145 -13.40 14.15 -4.09
C ILE A 145 -12.76 15.26 -4.91
N ARG A 146 -11.63 14.97 -5.56
CA ARG A 146 -10.90 15.91 -6.42
C ARG A 146 -11.74 16.35 -7.61
N ASN A 147 -12.37 15.43 -8.35
CA ASN A 147 -13.20 15.77 -9.49
C ASN A 147 -14.40 16.63 -9.07
N TYR A 148 -15.06 16.27 -7.97
CA TYR A 148 -16.15 17.08 -7.44
C TYR A 148 -15.68 18.50 -7.05
N TYR A 149 -14.52 18.64 -6.41
CA TYR A 149 -14.02 19.94 -5.97
C TYR A 149 -13.59 20.85 -7.13
N PHE A 150 -12.87 20.31 -8.12
CA PHE A 150 -12.33 21.10 -9.24
C PHE A 150 -13.31 21.27 -10.40
N TRP A 151 -14.15 20.27 -10.68
CA TRP A 151 -14.98 20.21 -11.89
C TRP A 151 -16.49 20.19 -11.59
N ARG A 152 -16.88 20.08 -10.31
CA ARG A 152 -18.29 19.92 -9.86
C ARG A 152 -19.02 18.75 -10.51
N THR A 153 -18.29 17.76 -10.99
CA THR A 153 -18.83 16.53 -11.56
C THR A 153 -18.46 15.33 -10.70
N TRP A 154 -19.41 14.41 -10.55
CA TRP A 154 -19.16 13.09 -9.98
C TRP A 154 -18.85 12.14 -11.14
N LEU A 155 -17.55 12.01 -11.46
CA LEU A 155 -17.02 11.39 -12.69
C LEU A 155 -17.44 12.12 -13.98
#